data_AF-A0A453NNR7-F1
#
_entry.id   AF-A0A453NNR7-F1
#
_cell.length_a   1.000
_cell.length_b   1.000
_cell.length_c   1.000
_cell.angle_alpha   90.00
_cell.angle_beta   90.00
_cell.angle_gamma   90.00
#
_symmetry.space_group_name_H-M   'P 1'
#
loop_
_entity.id
_entity.type
_entity.pdbx_description
1 polymer ?
#
loop_
_entity_poly.entity_id
_entity_poly.type
_entity_poly.pdbx_seq_one_letter_code
_entity_poly.pdbx_strand_id
1 'polypeptide(L)'
;MASTELLALHELLSDVTPNLLNEDKRIPSLGSGQLSTRHFYSLLTFRGVLTTFEPWVWDSLIPLKHRIFLWLAFRGRLNTRDNMVKKGWSVVAPFAHCDACPAVESADHLLLRCASASVLWGKLVLDTLACSAPDILAFVEQAQHQLSFKRKWNVAFAACALTLWHARNDRVFNSKIAERLDAFQASGARSQNYLAMYSSIFGGITTDPSAMVIPIDDHMVHRGHGVFDTAAIMDGHLYELEQHIDRFLNSAQMAKIPLPFDRSTIRSVLIQTVCASKCSQGSLRYWLSAGPGDFQLSSSGCRNPALYAVVIESPSLPEPSGCKVITSSIPVKSPQFAVMKNVNYLPNALTKLEGEENGGFTGIWLDDEGFVAEGSNMNVGFVTLNKELLMPRFDKILSGCTAKRVLALAEQLVENGMLSGISSRNVSVQEGKEADEMMLIGSGILVKPVVQWDDQMIGSGDEGPIAQTLFHLILEDMRSGPPSVRIPVPY
;
A
#
# COMPACT_ATOMS: atom_id res chain seq x y z
N MET A 1 9.22 -47.15 20.08
CA MET A 1 7.83 -47.46 19.71
C MET A 1 7.77 -48.50 18.60
N ALA A 2 8.19 -48.21 17.37
CA ALA A 2 8.11 -49.18 16.26
C ALA A 2 8.83 -50.53 16.51
N SER A 3 10.02 -50.52 17.14
CA SER A 3 10.75 -51.76 17.47
C SER A 3 10.02 -52.61 18.52
N THR A 4 9.34 -51.97 19.46
CA THR A 4 8.58 -52.62 20.53
C THR A 4 7.30 -53.26 20.00
N GLU A 5 6.63 -52.61 19.05
CA GLU A 5 5.45 -53.14 18.36
C GLU A 5 5.80 -54.33 17.47
N LEU A 6 6.98 -54.31 16.82
CA LEU A 6 7.45 -55.42 15.99
C LEU A 6 7.76 -56.69 16.80
N LEU A 7 8.34 -56.51 17.99
CA LEU A 7 8.64 -57.61 18.91
C LEU A 7 7.35 -58.24 19.46
N ALA A 8 6.37 -57.43 19.85
CA ALA A 8 5.06 -57.91 20.31
C ALA A 8 4.31 -58.69 19.22
N LEU A 9 4.39 -58.24 17.96
CA LEU A 9 3.80 -58.96 16.83
C LEU A 9 4.52 -60.30 16.57
N HIS A 10 5.84 -60.32 16.72
CA HIS A 10 6.62 -61.55 16.55
C HIS A 10 6.27 -62.59 17.62
N GLU A 11 6.14 -62.17 18.89
CA GLU A 11 5.69 -63.03 20.00
C GLU A 11 4.31 -63.63 19.73
N LEU A 12 3.35 -62.81 19.27
CA LEU A 12 1.99 -63.25 18.94
C LEU A 12 1.93 -64.27 17.79
N LEU A 13 2.84 -64.17 16.83
CA LEU A 13 2.93 -65.08 15.69
C LEU A 13 3.75 -66.34 15.99
N SER A 14 4.56 -66.32 17.04
CA SER A 14 5.40 -67.45 17.47
C SER A 14 4.57 -68.66 17.94
N ASP A 15 3.38 -68.41 18.48
CA ASP A 15 2.46 -69.45 18.97
C ASP A 15 1.52 -70.01 17.88
N VAL A 16 1.60 -69.49 16.65
CA VAL A 16 0.77 -69.96 15.53
C VAL A 16 1.48 -71.10 14.81
N THR A 17 1.11 -72.34 15.12
CA THR A 17 1.55 -73.53 14.39
C THR A 17 0.47 -74.02 13.42
N PRO A 18 0.80 -74.30 12.13
CA PRO A 18 -0.16 -74.82 11.18
C PRO A 18 -0.71 -76.19 11.62
N ASN A 19 -2.03 -76.33 11.73
CA ASN A 19 -2.66 -77.59 12.06
C ASN A 19 -2.92 -78.41 10.78
N LEU A 20 -2.06 -79.39 10.53
CA LEU A 20 -2.08 -80.23 9.31
C LEU A 20 -3.31 -81.16 9.20
N LEU A 21 -4.17 -81.24 10.23
CA LEU A 21 -5.40 -82.06 10.23
C LEU A 21 -6.66 -81.27 9.84
N ASN A 22 -6.59 -79.94 9.73
CA ASN A 22 -7.69 -79.10 9.28
C ASN A 22 -7.33 -78.46 7.94
N GLU A 23 -8.08 -78.77 6.88
CA GLU A 23 -7.98 -78.03 5.62
C GLU A 23 -8.38 -76.56 5.82
N ASP A 24 -7.59 -75.66 5.25
CA ASP A 24 -7.89 -74.22 5.17
C ASP A 24 -9.18 -74.00 4.36
N LYS A 25 -10.31 -73.89 5.06
CA LYS A 25 -11.58 -73.49 4.44
C LYS A 25 -11.70 -71.98 4.44
N ARG A 26 -11.67 -71.38 3.24
CA ARG A 26 -12.06 -69.97 3.05
C ARG A 26 -13.57 -69.83 3.22
N ILE A 27 -13.98 -69.24 4.34
CA ILE A 27 -15.38 -68.90 4.60
C ILE A 27 -15.59 -67.46 4.11
N PRO A 28 -16.56 -67.19 3.21
CA PRO A 28 -16.88 -65.82 2.83
C PRO A 28 -17.36 -65.04 4.06
N SER A 29 -16.71 -63.93 4.39
CA SER A 29 -17.16 -62.99 5.44
C SER A 29 -18.42 -62.19 5.03
N LEU A 30 -18.84 -62.32 3.77
CA LEU A 30 -20.03 -61.71 3.21
C LEU A 30 -21.26 -62.56 3.55
N GLY A 31 -21.87 -62.32 4.71
CA GLY A 31 -23.19 -62.86 5.03
C GLY A 31 -24.21 -62.38 4.00
N SER A 32 -24.75 -63.30 3.20
CA SER A 32 -26.01 -63.29 2.40
C SER A 32 -26.62 -61.97 1.87
N GLY A 33 -25.88 -60.87 1.77
CA GLY A 33 -26.32 -59.59 1.22
C GLY A 33 -26.03 -59.50 -0.27
N GLN A 34 -27.00 -58.99 -1.04
CA GLN A 34 -26.88 -58.81 -2.50
C GLN A 34 -25.62 -58.01 -2.87
N LEU A 35 -24.73 -58.65 -3.62
CA LEU A 35 -23.56 -58.02 -4.22
C LEU A 35 -24.01 -56.97 -5.24
N SER A 36 -23.83 -55.69 -4.92
CA SER A 36 -23.99 -54.59 -5.87
C SER A 36 -22.62 -54.12 -6.37
N THR A 37 -22.58 -53.57 -7.58
CA THR A 37 -21.37 -52.97 -8.17
C THR A 37 -20.76 -51.90 -7.25
N ARG A 38 -21.60 -51.16 -6.52
CA ARG A 38 -21.19 -50.18 -5.50
C ARG A 38 -20.48 -50.84 -4.31
N HIS A 39 -20.99 -51.98 -3.84
CA HIS A 39 -20.37 -52.73 -2.75
C HIS A 39 -19.01 -53.31 -3.16
N PHE A 40 -18.91 -53.81 -4.40
CA PHE A 40 -17.67 -54.35 -4.96
C PHE A 40 -16.59 -53.26 -5.16
N TYR A 41 -16.98 -52.09 -5.69
CA TYR A 41 -16.07 -50.94 -5.78
C TYR A 41 -15.61 -50.46 -4.40
N SER A 42 -16.53 -50.37 -3.44
CA SER A 42 -16.21 -50.02 -2.06
C SER A 42 -15.13 -50.95 -1.49
N LEU A 43 -15.27 -52.27 -1.67
CA LEU A 43 -14.27 -53.26 -1.23
C LEU A 43 -12.92 -53.09 -1.93
N LEU A 44 -12.91 -52.80 -3.24
CA LEU A 44 -11.66 -52.65 -4.02
C LEU A 44 -10.91 -51.35 -3.73
N THR A 45 -11.60 -50.26 -3.41
CA THR A 45 -10.98 -48.95 -3.17
C THR A 45 -10.72 -48.65 -1.69
N PHE A 46 -11.27 -49.47 -0.78
CA PHE A 46 -11.16 -49.25 0.65
C PHE A 46 -9.76 -49.57 1.17
N ARG A 47 -8.99 -48.53 1.55
CA ARG A 47 -7.66 -48.64 2.17
C ARG A 47 -7.69 -48.48 3.71
N GLY A 48 -8.71 -49.04 4.36
CA GLY A 48 -8.65 -49.36 5.79
C GLY A 48 -9.05 -48.29 6.82
N VAL A 49 -9.52 -47.10 6.42
CA VAL A 49 -10.06 -46.12 7.40
C VAL A 49 -11.40 -45.59 6.92
N LEU A 50 -12.50 -46.14 7.44
CA LEU A 50 -13.80 -45.49 7.36
C LEU A 50 -13.77 -44.30 8.32
N THR A 51 -13.74 -43.08 7.78
CA THR A 51 -13.97 -41.90 8.61
C THR A 51 -15.45 -41.82 8.93
N THR A 52 -15.80 -42.06 10.20
CA THR A 52 -17.17 -42.05 10.72
C THR A 52 -17.94 -40.77 10.39
N PHE A 53 -17.24 -39.65 10.22
CA PHE A 53 -17.84 -38.35 9.89
C PHE A 53 -18.02 -38.07 8.39
N GLU A 54 -17.60 -38.96 7.49
CA GLU A 54 -17.69 -38.78 6.03
C GLU A 54 -19.11 -38.38 5.54
N PRO A 55 -20.20 -39.01 6.03
CA PRO A 55 -21.56 -38.68 5.57
C PRO A 55 -21.99 -37.24 5.89
N TRP A 56 -21.43 -36.65 6.95
CA TRP A 56 -21.73 -35.29 7.38
C TRP A 56 -20.99 -34.22 6.57
N VAL A 57 -19.87 -34.60 5.94
CA VAL A 57 -18.98 -33.68 5.22
C VAL A 57 -19.27 -33.69 3.73
N TRP A 58 -19.46 -34.86 3.11
CA TRP A 58 -19.43 -35.02 1.65
C TRP A 58 -20.82 -34.98 0.98
N ASP A 59 -21.79 -34.32 1.61
CA ASP A 59 -23.08 -34.05 0.98
C ASP A 59 -22.90 -33.16 -0.26
N SER A 60 -23.41 -33.62 -1.41
CA SER A 60 -23.33 -32.92 -2.69
C SER A 60 -23.96 -31.52 -2.70
N LEU A 61 -24.90 -31.24 -1.78
CA LEU A 61 -25.52 -29.92 -1.62
C LEU A 61 -24.56 -28.89 -1.00
N ILE A 62 -23.49 -29.33 -0.36
CA ILE A 62 -22.49 -28.46 0.26
C ILE A 62 -21.43 -28.11 -0.80
N PRO A 63 -21.15 -26.81 -1.08
CA PRO A 63 -20.09 -26.43 -2.03
C PRO A 63 -18.72 -27.02 -1.66
N LEU A 64 -17.90 -27.38 -2.65
CA LEU A 64 -16.63 -28.10 -2.44
C LEU A 64 -15.71 -27.42 -1.41
N LYS A 65 -15.56 -26.09 -1.48
CA LYS A 65 -14.74 -25.32 -0.52
C LYS A 65 -15.19 -25.50 0.94
N HIS A 66 -16.49 -25.66 1.17
CA HIS A 66 -17.07 -25.85 2.49
C HIS A 66 -16.94 -27.30 2.97
N ARG A 67 -17.00 -28.28 2.06
CA ARG A 67 -16.70 -29.68 2.36
C ARG A 67 -15.26 -29.85 2.83
N ILE A 68 -14.31 -29.19 2.17
CA ILE A 68 -12.90 -29.17 2.59
C ILE A 68 -12.75 -28.53 3.97
N PHE A 69 -13.43 -27.40 4.22
CA PHE A 69 -13.44 -26.77 5.55
C PHE A 69 -13.95 -27.73 6.63
N LEU A 70 -15.11 -28.37 6.42
CA LEU A 70 -15.67 -29.32 7.38
C LEU A 70 -14.74 -30.52 7.58
N TRP A 71 -14.17 -31.07 6.50
CA TRP A 71 -13.17 -32.14 6.60
C TRP A 71 -12.02 -31.77 7.53
N LEU A 72 -11.49 -30.55 7.41
CA LEU A 72 -10.45 -30.04 8.31
C LEU A 72 -10.96 -29.81 9.74
N ALA A 73 -12.20 -29.37 9.90
CA ALA A 73 -12.85 -29.16 11.20
C ALA A 73 -12.99 -30.49 11.96
N PHE A 74 -13.60 -31.50 11.34
CA PHE A 74 -13.78 -32.83 11.92
C PHE A 74 -12.46 -33.55 12.20
N ARG A 75 -11.39 -33.24 11.45
CA ARG A 75 -10.04 -33.75 11.73
C ARG A 75 -9.27 -32.96 12.79
N GLY A 76 -9.83 -31.87 13.31
CA GLY A 76 -9.13 -30.97 14.22
C GLY A 76 -7.88 -30.35 13.58
N ARG A 77 -7.89 -30.10 12.26
CA ARG A 77 -6.76 -29.57 11.47
C ARG A 77 -6.94 -28.13 11.02
N LEU A 78 -8.02 -27.46 11.42
CA LEU A 78 -8.21 -26.03 11.20
C LEU A 78 -7.05 -25.24 11.83
N ASN A 79 -6.70 -24.09 11.25
CA ASN A 79 -5.73 -23.16 11.83
C ASN A 79 -6.37 -22.37 12.98
N THR A 80 -6.83 -23.10 14.00
CA THR A 80 -7.19 -22.52 15.30
C THR A 80 -5.92 -22.14 16.06
N ARG A 81 -6.00 -21.29 17.09
CA ARG A 81 -4.83 -20.87 17.86
C ARG A 81 -4.11 -22.03 18.52
N ASP A 82 -4.84 -23.00 19.05
CA ASP A 82 -4.26 -24.24 19.58
C ASP A 82 -3.35 -24.93 18.54
N ASN A 83 -3.86 -25.10 17.32
CA ASN A 83 -3.08 -25.70 16.23
C ASN A 83 -1.94 -24.81 15.74
N MET A 84 -2.11 -23.49 15.70
CA MET A 84 -1.06 -22.55 15.30
C MET A 84 0.10 -22.56 16.30
N VAL A 85 -0.19 -22.56 17.61
CA VAL A 85 0.82 -22.69 18.66
C VAL A 85 1.56 -24.03 18.55
N LYS A 86 0.82 -25.15 18.38
CA LYS A 86 1.40 -26.48 18.16
C LYS A 86 2.29 -26.57 16.91
N LYS A 87 2.03 -25.75 15.89
CA LYS A 87 2.83 -25.63 14.65
C LYS A 87 4.01 -24.66 14.78
N GLY A 88 4.21 -24.02 15.94
CA GLY A 88 5.29 -23.06 16.16
C GLY A 88 5.03 -21.66 15.57
N TRP A 89 3.77 -21.31 15.26
CA TRP A 89 3.40 -19.98 14.74
C TRP A 89 3.21 -18.94 15.86
N SER A 90 4.15 -18.88 16.79
CA SER A 90 4.07 -18.05 18.01
C SER A 90 4.00 -16.54 17.74
N VAL A 91 4.57 -16.08 16.61
CA VAL A 91 4.49 -14.67 16.17
C VAL A 91 3.07 -14.28 15.75
N VAL A 92 2.28 -15.24 15.23
CA VAL A 92 0.91 -15.00 14.74
C VAL A 92 -0.13 -15.27 15.83
N ALA A 93 0.08 -16.31 16.64
CA ALA A 93 -0.76 -16.69 17.76
C ALA A 93 0.10 -16.93 19.02
N PRO A 94 0.32 -15.90 19.86
CA PRO A 94 1.20 -16.01 21.02
C PRO A 94 0.65 -16.93 22.13
N PHE A 95 -0.65 -17.18 22.14
CA PHE A 95 -1.32 -18.05 23.11
C PHE A 95 -2.46 -18.85 22.45
N ALA A 96 -2.80 -20.00 23.06
CA ALA A 96 -3.80 -20.93 22.55
C ALA A 96 -5.25 -20.54 22.89
N HIS A 97 -5.47 -19.51 23.71
CA HIS A 97 -6.80 -19.11 24.17
C HIS A 97 -7.62 -18.38 23.10
N CYS A 98 -8.94 -18.55 23.17
CA CYS A 98 -9.92 -17.85 22.35
C CYS A 98 -9.97 -16.35 22.71
N ASP A 99 -10.24 -15.48 21.74
CA ASP A 99 -10.42 -14.04 22.01
C ASP A 99 -11.76 -13.71 22.68
N ALA A 100 -12.75 -14.58 22.55
CA ALA A 100 -14.10 -14.34 23.05
C ALA A 100 -14.35 -14.95 24.44
N CYS A 101 -13.48 -15.85 24.93
CA CYS A 101 -13.65 -16.52 26.21
C CYS A 101 -12.34 -17.20 26.66
N PRO A 102 -12.20 -17.62 27.94
CA PRO A 102 -10.93 -18.11 28.47
C PRO A 102 -10.52 -19.52 27.99
N ALA A 103 -11.36 -20.20 27.21
CA ALA A 103 -11.09 -21.56 26.75
C ALA A 103 -9.99 -21.61 25.68
N VAL A 104 -9.37 -22.79 25.53
CA VAL A 104 -8.45 -23.08 24.41
C VAL A 104 -9.23 -23.08 23.10
N GLU A 105 -8.73 -22.37 22.10
CA GLU A 105 -9.35 -22.26 20.78
C GLU A 105 -9.09 -23.52 19.95
N SER A 106 -9.88 -24.56 20.18
CA SER A 106 -9.96 -25.77 19.34
C SER A 106 -11.13 -25.70 18.35
N ALA A 107 -11.19 -26.63 17.39
CA ALA A 107 -12.33 -26.72 16.47
C ALA A 107 -13.64 -27.00 17.20
N ASP A 108 -13.64 -27.94 18.16
CA ASP A 108 -14.82 -28.24 18.99
C ASP A 108 -15.23 -27.03 19.83
N HIS A 109 -14.26 -26.31 20.40
CA HIS A 109 -14.55 -25.09 21.14
C HIS A 109 -15.23 -24.05 20.23
N LEU A 110 -14.62 -23.73 19.09
CA LEU A 110 -15.14 -22.71 18.17
C LEU A 110 -16.53 -23.04 17.63
N LEU A 111 -16.75 -24.30 17.26
CA LEU A 111 -17.98 -24.72 16.58
C LEU A 111 -19.10 -25.07 17.56
N LEU A 112 -18.81 -25.51 18.78
CA LEU A 112 -19.84 -25.97 19.72
C LEU A 112 -19.97 -25.09 20.97
N ARG A 113 -18.84 -24.72 21.62
CA ARG A 113 -18.83 -24.24 23.02
C ARG A 113 -18.47 -22.76 23.19
N CYS A 114 -18.00 -22.10 22.14
CA CYS A 114 -17.66 -20.68 22.18
C CYS A 114 -18.90 -19.84 22.45
N ALA A 115 -18.74 -18.64 23.03
CA ALA A 115 -19.85 -17.72 23.28
C ALA A 115 -20.70 -17.45 22.02
N SER A 116 -20.05 -17.32 20.85
CA SER A 116 -20.76 -17.16 19.56
C SER A 116 -21.52 -18.42 19.14
N ALA A 117 -20.96 -19.61 19.41
CA ALA A 117 -21.60 -20.88 19.12
C ALA A 117 -22.81 -21.11 20.03
N SER A 118 -22.70 -20.80 21.32
CA SER A 118 -23.80 -20.90 22.29
C SER A 118 -25.01 -20.07 21.87
N VAL A 119 -24.80 -18.83 21.40
CA VAL A 119 -25.90 -17.99 20.87
C VAL A 119 -26.55 -18.63 19.64
N LEU A 120 -25.75 -19.18 18.73
CA LEU A 120 -26.26 -19.80 17.51
C LEU A 120 -27.05 -21.08 17.82
N TRP A 121 -26.52 -21.95 18.67
CA TRP A 121 -27.15 -23.21 19.05
C TRP A 121 -28.36 -23.00 19.95
N GLY A 122 -28.37 -21.96 20.79
CA GLY A 122 -29.54 -21.59 21.59
C GLY A 122 -30.75 -21.22 20.72
N LYS A 123 -30.54 -20.58 19.56
CA LYS A 123 -31.61 -20.32 18.59
C LYS A 123 -32.19 -21.59 17.96
N LEU A 124 -31.43 -22.68 17.95
CA LEU A 124 -31.84 -23.99 17.45
C LEU A 124 -32.26 -24.95 18.56
N VAL A 125 -32.25 -24.50 19.83
CA VAL A 125 -32.52 -25.31 21.02
C VAL A 125 -31.56 -26.51 21.12
N LEU A 126 -30.29 -26.30 20.75
CA LEU A 126 -29.22 -27.29 20.76
C LEU A 126 -28.04 -26.92 21.67
N ASP A 127 -28.14 -25.83 22.44
CA ASP A 127 -27.05 -25.31 23.29
C ASP A 127 -26.63 -26.33 24.37
N THR A 128 -27.58 -26.97 25.04
CA THR A 128 -27.30 -27.98 26.07
C THR A 128 -26.60 -29.19 25.47
N LEU A 129 -26.98 -29.58 24.25
CA LEU A 129 -26.36 -30.66 23.51
C LEU A 129 -24.94 -30.28 23.04
N ALA A 130 -24.76 -29.07 22.51
CA ALA A 130 -23.46 -28.56 22.06
C ALA A 130 -22.45 -28.47 23.22
N CYS A 131 -22.92 -28.11 24.42
CA CYS A 131 -22.10 -28.06 25.62
C CYS A 131 -21.71 -29.46 26.14
N SER A 132 -22.63 -30.42 26.09
CA SER A 132 -22.42 -31.77 26.65
C SER A 132 -21.77 -32.76 25.68
N ALA A 133 -21.89 -32.54 24.37
CA ALA A 133 -21.27 -33.39 23.35
C ALA A 133 -19.73 -33.35 23.47
N PRO A 134 -19.03 -34.51 23.44
CA PRO A 134 -17.58 -34.58 23.60
C PRO A 134 -16.82 -33.93 22.44
N ASP A 135 -17.32 -34.06 21.21
CA ASP A 135 -16.74 -33.51 19.98
C ASP A 135 -17.82 -33.15 18.94
N ILE A 136 -17.39 -32.56 17.82
CA ILE A 136 -18.26 -32.19 16.70
C ILE A 136 -19.05 -33.39 16.15
N LEU A 137 -18.45 -34.59 16.11
CA LEU A 137 -19.11 -35.76 15.54
C LEU A 137 -20.30 -36.20 16.41
N ALA A 138 -20.07 -36.36 17.70
CA ALA A 138 -21.10 -36.71 18.65
C ALA A 138 -22.24 -35.68 18.67
N PHE A 139 -21.90 -34.38 18.56
CA PHE A 139 -22.90 -33.33 18.45
C PHE A 139 -23.78 -33.49 17.22
N VAL A 140 -23.18 -33.65 16.04
CA VAL A 140 -23.92 -33.71 14.77
C VAL A 140 -24.80 -34.96 14.71
N GLU A 141 -24.31 -36.10 15.20
CA GLU A 141 -25.07 -37.35 15.29
C GLU A 141 -26.28 -37.20 16.23
N GLN A 142 -26.07 -36.73 17.45
CA GLN A 142 -27.13 -36.58 18.45
C GLN A 142 -28.16 -35.52 18.04
N ALA A 143 -27.72 -34.41 17.44
CA ALA A 143 -28.60 -33.33 16.99
C ALA A 143 -29.55 -33.80 15.88
N GLN A 144 -29.11 -34.72 15.00
CA GLN A 144 -29.97 -35.28 13.95
C GLN A 144 -31.20 -36.00 14.54
N HIS A 145 -31.07 -36.59 15.73
CA HIS A 145 -32.18 -37.28 16.40
C HIS A 145 -33.19 -36.34 17.04
N GLN A 146 -32.78 -35.13 17.42
CA GLN A 146 -33.62 -34.13 18.09
C GLN A 146 -34.38 -33.21 17.13
N LEU A 147 -33.93 -33.10 15.87
CA LEU A 147 -34.51 -32.17 14.89
C LEU A 147 -35.61 -32.81 14.02
N SER A 148 -36.65 -32.01 13.75
CA SER A 148 -37.78 -32.40 12.89
C SER A 148 -37.44 -32.49 11.39
N PHE A 149 -36.35 -31.85 10.93
CA PHE A 149 -35.97 -31.77 9.51
C PHE A 149 -34.69 -32.56 9.15
N LYS A 150 -34.70 -33.86 9.45
CA LYS A 150 -33.55 -34.79 9.32
C LYS A 150 -32.87 -34.81 7.94
N ARG A 151 -33.61 -34.51 6.87
CA ARG A 151 -33.12 -34.63 5.47
C ARG A 151 -32.11 -33.57 5.04
N LYS A 152 -31.85 -32.51 5.83
CA LYS A 152 -30.91 -31.44 5.46
C LYS A 152 -30.04 -30.94 6.63
N TRP A 153 -29.94 -31.72 7.70
CA TRP A 153 -29.17 -31.32 8.89
C TRP A 153 -27.70 -31.05 8.55
N ASN A 154 -27.09 -31.86 7.69
CA ASN A 154 -25.69 -31.73 7.28
C ASN A 154 -25.41 -30.35 6.66
N VAL A 155 -26.35 -29.85 5.84
CA VAL A 155 -26.28 -28.53 5.20
C VAL A 155 -26.47 -27.41 6.23
N ALA A 156 -27.42 -27.56 7.15
CA ALA A 156 -27.66 -26.58 8.21
C ALA A 156 -26.45 -26.47 9.15
N PHE A 157 -25.92 -27.60 9.59
CA PHE A 157 -24.69 -27.66 10.39
C PHE A 157 -23.51 -27.01 9.63
N ALA A 158 -23.34 -27.32 8.34
CA ALA A 158 -22.30 -26.71 7.51
C ALA A 158 -22.40 -25.18 7.49
N ALA A 159 -23.60 -24.64 7.29
CA ALA A 159 -23.84 -23.20 7.27
C ALA A 159 -23.54 -22.56 8.63
N CYS A 160 -23.98 -23.19 9.73
CA CYS A 160 -23.67 -22.75 11.09
C CYS A 160 -22.16 -22.73 11.36
N ALA A 161 -21.46 -23.82 11.03
CA ALA A 161 -20.03 -23.96 11.25
C ALA A 161 -19.21 -22.94 10.46
N LEU A 162 -19.59 -22.68 9.20
CA LEU A 162 -18.96 -21.65 8.37
C LEU A 162 -19.20 -20.24 8.92
N THR A 163 -20.42 -19.96 9.37
CA THR A 163 -20.78 -18.65 9.94
C THR A 163 -19.95 -18.37 11.18
N LEU A 164 -19.82 -19.35 12.09
CA LEU A 164 -18.96 -19.25 13.27
C LEU A 164 -17.49 -19.06 12.90
N TRP A 165 -17.00 -19.78 11.88
CA TRP A 165 -15.64 -19.66 11.39
C TRP A 165 -15.35 -18.28 10.79
N HIS A 166 -16.24 -17.74 9.97
CA HIS A 166 -16.10 -16.40 9.39
C HIS A 166 -16.16 -15.32 10.47
N ALA A 167 -17.15 -15.38 11.38
CA ALA A 167 -17.25 -14.43 12.49
C ALA A 167 -16.01 -14.43 13.40
N ARG A 168 -15.39 -15.61 13.60
CA ARG A 168 -14.09 -15.71 14.28
C ARG A 168 -12.98 -15.06 13.46
N ASN A 169 -12.89 -15.35 12.17
CA ASN A 169 -11.84 -14.77 11.31
C ASN A 169 -11.95 -13.25 11.23
N ASP A 170 -13.16 -12.70 11.17
CA ASP A 170 -13.37 -11.26 11.19
C ASP A 170 -12.84 -10.63 12.50
N ARG A 171 -13.05 -11.26 13.66
CA ARG A 171 -12.49 -10.80 14.94
C ARG A 171 -10.98 -11.01 15.06
N VAL A 172 -10.46 -12.11 14.54
CA VAL A 172 -9.02 -12.40 14.67
C VAL A 172 -8.19 -11.56 13.70
N PHE A 173 -8.70 -11.35 12.49
CA PHE A 173 -7.97 -10.72 11.41
C PHE A 173 -8.43 -9.27 11.17
N ASN A 174 -9.73 -8.98 11.10
CA ASN A 174 -10.20 -7.65 10.70
C ASN A 174 -10.21 -6.62 11.85
N SER A 175 -10.64 -6.97 13.07
CA SER A 175 -10.59 -6.00 14.18
C SER A 175 -9.17 -5.65 14.61
N LYS A 176 -8.24 -6.61 14.51
CA LYS A 176 -6.82 -6.36 14.77
C LYS A 176 -6.13 -5.53 13.69
N ILE A 177 -6.64 -5.49 12.45
CA ILE A 177 -6.04 -4.66 11.39
C ILE A 177 -6.27 -3.19 11.70
N ALA A 178 -7.50 -2.80 12.04
CA ALA A 178 -7.80 -1.42 12.44
C ALA A 178 -6.96 -0.99 13.65
N GLU A 179 -6.97 -1.78 14.73
CA GLU A 179 -6.16 -1.51 15.92
C GLU A 179 -4.65 -1.43 15.63
N ARG A 180 -4.13 -2.27 14.72
CA ARG A 180 -2.71 -2.23 14.32
C ARG A 180 -2.39 -1.03 13.42
N LEU A 181 -3.32 -0.61 12.56
CA LEU A 181 -3.17 0.59 11.75
C LEU A 181 -3.18 1.83 12.63
N ASP A 182 -4.08 1.88 13.63
CA ASP A 182 -4.14 2.95 14.62
C ASP A 182 -2.87 2.98 15.47
N ALA A 183 -2.38 1.83 15.93
CA ALA A 183 -1.11 1.73 16.65
C ALA A 183 0.09 2.14 15.79
N PHE A 184 0.11 1.77 14.50
CA PHE A 184 1.14 2.22 13.56
C PHE A 184 1.11 3.74 13.38
N GLN A 185 -0.06 4.35 13.28
CA GLN A 185 -0.19 5.81 13.22
C GLN A 185 0.27 6.48 14.52
N ALA A 186 -0.13 5.94 15.67
CA ALA A 186 0.24 6.46 16.99
C ALA A 186 1.74 6.28 17.31
N SER A 187 2.44 5.38 16.62
CA SER A 187 3.87 5.12 16.85
C SER A 187 4.81 6.26 16.43
N GLY A 188 4.28 7.33 15.82
CA GLY A 188 5.08 8.42 15.26
C GLY A 188 5.82 8.02 13.98
N ALA A 189 5.45 6.90 13.34
CA ALA A 189 6.03 6.46 12.08
C ALA A 189 5.86 7.47 10.92
N ARG A 190 4.93 8.42 11.06
CA ARG A 190 4.70 9.51 10.10
C ARG A 190 5.27 10.80 10.66
N SER A 191 6.19 11.42 9.92
CA SER A 191 6.79 12.72 10.25
C SER A 191 5.93 13.93 9.84
N GLN A 192 4.87 13.70 9.06
CA GLN A 192 3.97 14.74 8.54
C GLN A 192 2.51 14.41 8.83
N ASN A 193 1.71 15.47 8.98
CA ASN A 193 0.26 15.39 9.16
C ASN A 193 -0.44 15.31 7.79
N TYR A 194 -1.06 14.16 7.52
CA TYR A 194 -1.91 13.96 6.34
C TYR A 194 -3.37 14.18 6.74
N LEU A 195 -4.03 15.17 6.13
CA LEU A 195 -5.33 15.65 6.59
C LEU A 195 -6.52 15.10 5.78
N ALA A 196 -6.33 14.89 4.48
CA ALA A 196 -7.35 14.31 3.61
C ALA A 196 -6.71 13.60 2.42
N MET A 197 -7.38 12.57 1.92
CA MET A 197 -7.05 11.92 0.66
C MET A 197 -8.28 11.72 -0.20
N TYR A 198 -8.21 12.12 -1.47
CA TYR A 198 -9.13 11.66 -2.51
C TYR A 198 -8.60 10.40 -3.19
N SER A 199 -9.50 9.48 -3.52
CA SER A 199 -9.22 8.33 -4.36
C SER A 199 -10.36 8.06 -5.32
N SER A 200 -10.07 8.01 -6.62
CA SER A 200 -11.06 7.61 -7.62
C SER A 200 -11.41 6.12 -7.55
N ILE A 201 -10.64 5.30 -6.82
CA ILE A 201 -10.90 3.85 -6.67
C ILE A 201 -12.19 3.60 -5.89
N PHE A 202 -12.39 4.32 -4.78
CA PHE A 202 -13.65 4.29 -4.03
C PHE A 202 -14.54 5.51 -4.32
N GLY A 203 -14.05 6.48 -5.09
CA GLY A 203 -14.83 7.60 -5.61
C GLY A 203 -15.13 8.70 -4.59
N GLY A 204 -14.24 8.96 -3.63
CA GLY A 204 -14.50 9.92 -2.56
C GLY A 204 -13.26 10.46 -1.85
N ILE A 205 -13.52 11.28 -0.83
CA ILE A 205 -12.50 11.85 0.05
C ILE A 205 -12.60 11.18 1.43
N THR A 206 -11.47 10.80 2.00
CA THR A 206 -11.36 10.35 3.40
C THR A 206 -10.45 11.28 4.19
N THR A 207 -10.81 11.55 5.44
CA THR A 207 -9.95 12.21 6.43
C THR A 207 -9.34 11.22 7.42
N ASP A 208 -9.69 9.93 7.31
CA ASP A 208 -9.12 8.86 8.12
C ASP A 208 -7.76 8.44 7.53
N PRO A 209 -6.64 8.68 8.22
CA PRO A 209 -5.31 8.35 7.72
C PRO A 209 -5.07 6.85 7.49
N SER A 210 -5.93 5.97 8.04
CA SER A 210 -5.87 4.51 7.86
C SER A 210 -6.47 4.09 6.50
N ALA A 211 -7.41 4.87 5.99
CA ALA A 211 -8.05 4.68 4.70
C ALA A 211 -7.29 5.37 3.55
N MET A 212 -6.22 6.10 3.86
CA MET A 212 -5.33 6.72 2.87
C MET A 212 -4.39 5.69 2.26
N VAL A 213 -4.93 4.79 1.43
CA VAL A 213 -4.22 3.65 0.84
C VAL A 213 -4.35 3.61 -0.68
N ILE A 214 -3.35 3.01 -1.33
CA ILE A 214 -3.34 2.73 -2.77
C ILE A 214 -3.33 1.21 -2.95
N PRO A 215 -4.12 0.66 -3.90
CA PRO A 215 -4.07 -0.77 -4.21
C PRO A 215 -2.66 -1.21 -4.62
N ILE A 216 -2.20 -2.36 -4.10
CA ILE A 216 -0.85 -2.87 -4.40
C ILE A 216 -0.69 -3.30 -5.87
N ASP A 217 -1.79 -3.64 -6.53
CA ASP A 217 -1.92 -3.99 -7.94
C ASP A 217 -2.08 -2.76 -8.85
N ASP A 218 -2.00 -1.55 -8.30
CA ASP A 218 -1.91 -0.31 -9.07
C ASP A 218 -0.54 -0.21 -9.76
N HIS A 219 -0.54 -0.04 -11.08
CA HIS A 219 0.68 -0.08 -11.90
C HIS A 219 1.71 1.00 -11.52
N MET A 220 1.26 2.12 -10.97
CA MET A 220 2.15 3.15 -10.42
C MET A 220 3.02 2.61 -9.29
N VAL A 221 2.49 1.71 -8.46
CA VAL A 221 3.18 1.18 -7.27
C VAL A 221 4.28 0.19 -7.65
N HIS A 222 4.00 -0.74 -8.56
CA HIS A 222 4.91 -1.84 -8.87
C HIS A 222 5.63 -1.72 -10.22
N ARG A 223 5.25 -0.74 -11.08
CA ARG A 223 5.93 -0.44 -12.36
C ARG A 223 6.35 1.01 -12.53
N GLY A 224 5.90 1.94 -11.67
CA GLY A 224 6.17 3.36 -11.84
C GLY A 224 5.41 4.01 -13.00
N HIS A 225 4.32 3.39 -13.50
CA HIS A 225 3.47 3.95 -14.55
C HIS A 225 2.47 4.97 -13.98
N GLY A 226 3.00 6.09 -13.51
CA GLY A 226 2.23 7.19 -12.94
C GLY A 226 2.94 8.53 -13.05
N VAL A 227 2.15 9.60 -12.94
CA VAL A 227 2.61 10.99 -12.89
C VAL A 227 2.05 11.68 -11.67
N PHE A 228 2.69 12.77 -11.25
CA PHE A 228 2.24 13.52 -10.09
C PHE A 228 2.56 15.00 -10.22
N ASP A 229 1.85 15.83 -9.46
CA ASP A 229 2.21 17.22 -9.25
C ASP A 229 1.92 17.66 -7.81
N THR A 230 2.31 18.87 -7.46
CA THR A 230 2.15 19.43 -6.10
C THR A 230 1.90 20.92 -6.20
N ALA A 231 0.79 21.38 -5.63
CA ALA A 231 0.48 22.80 -5.45
C ALA A 231 0.61 23.18 -3.98
N ALA A 232 1.11 24.37 -3.69
CA ALA A 232 1.20 24.88 -2.33
C ALA A 232 -0.18 25.40 -1.87
N ILE A 233 -0.46 25.24 -0.58
CA ILE A 233 -1.61 25.83 0.09
C ILE A 233 -1.07 26.92 1.01
N MET A 234 -1.46 28.17 0.78
CA MET A 234 -1.09 29.29 1.64
C MET A 234 -2.27 30.22 1.86
N ASP A 235 -2.52 30.56 3.13
CA ASP A 235 -3.61 31.43 3.57
C ASP A 235 -4.95 31.06 2.95
N GLY A 236 -5.22 29.76 2.87
CA GLY A 236 -6.46 29.24 2.32
C GLY A 236 -6.58 29.29 0.79
N HIS A 237 -5.47 29.49 0.09
CA HIS A 237 -5.42 29.54 -1.38
C HIS A 237 -4.49 28.46 -1.92
N LEU A 238 -4.86 27.86 -3.06
CA LEU A 238 -3.98 27.03 -3.86
C LEU A 238 -3.19 27.90 -4.84
N TYR A 239 -1.86 27.87 -4.71
CA TYR A 239 -0.96 28.67 -5.54
C TYR A 239 -0.62 27.97 -6.86
N GLU A 240 -0.69 28.73 -7.96
CA GLU A 240 -0.44 28.31 -9.34
C GLU A 240 -1.14 27.00 -9.78
N LEU A 241 -2.32 26.70 -9.20
CA LEU A 241 -2.98 25.41 -9.42
C LEU A 241 -3.27 25.14 -10.90
N GLU A 242 -3.66 26.17 -11.68
CA GLU A 242 -3.92 25.98 -13.12
C GLU A 242 -2.64 25.58 -13.87
N GLN A 243 -1.52 26.24 -13.57
CA GLN A 243 -0.22 25.96 -14.18
C GLN A 243 0.27 24.56 -13.81
N HIS A 244 0.06 24.15 -12.57
CA HIS A 244 0.37 22.79 -12.12
C HIS A 244 -0.54 21.74 -12.78
N ILE A 245 -1.84 22.00 -12.95
CA ILE A 245 -2.75 21.10 -13.66
C ILE A 245 -2.34 20.96 -15.13
N ASP A 246 -1.98 22.05 -15.81
CA ASP A 246 -1.55 21.99 -17.22
C ASP A 246 -0.30 21.11 -17.37
N ARG A 247 0.69 21.26 -16.49
CA ARG A 247 1.89 20.40 -16.47
C ARG A 247 1.55 18.95 -16.13
N PHE A 248 0.64 18.73 -15.20
CA PHE A 248 0.19 17.40 -14.78
C PHE A 248 -0.49 16.64 -15.93
N LEU A 249 -1.38 17.29 -16.67
CA LEU A 249 -2.05 16.72 -17.83
C LEU A 249 -1.08 16.47 -18.99
N ASN A 250 -0.15 17.39 -19.25
CA ASN A 250 0.91 17.18 -20.23
C ASN A 250 1.79 15.97 -19.85
N SER A 251 2.13 15.83 -18.57
CA SER A 251 2.89 14.67 -18.07
C SER A 251 2.11 13.37 -18.28
N ALA A 252 0.80 13.36 -17.98
CA ALA A 252 -0.06 12.20 -18.19
C ALA A 252 -0.16 11.81 -19.67
N GLN A 253 -0.27 12.79 -20.56
CA GLN A 253 -0.27 12.58 -22.00
C GLN A 253 1.05 11.94 -22.48
N MET A 254 2.20 12.45 -22.04
CA MET A 254 3.51 11.88 -22.38
C MET A 254 3.68 10.46 -21.82
N ALA A 255 3.15 10.21 -20.63
CA ALA A 255 3.13 8.88 -20.00
C ALA A 255 2.09 7.92 -20.62
N LYS A 256 1.28 8.38 -21.58
CA LYS A 256 0.16 7.62 -22.17
C LYS A 256 -0.84 7.11 -21.13
N ILE A 257 -1.09 7.90 -20.08
CA ILE A 257 -2.10 7.60 -19.06
C ILE A 257 -3.41 8.28 -19.50
N PRO A 258 -4.49 7.51 -19.72
CA PRO A 258 -5.79 8.10 -20.02
C PRO A 258 -6.31 8.88 -18.80
N LEU A 259 -7.02 9.98 -19.04
CA LEU A 259 -7.59 10.77 -17.96
C LEU A 259 -8.88 10.11 -17.47
N PRO A 260 -9.02 9.82 -16.17
CA PRO A 260 -10.26 9.28 -15.61
C PRO A 260 -11.38 10.32 -15.58
N PHE A 261 -11.02 11.61 -15.58
CA PHE A 261 -11.93 12.74 -15.56
C PHE A 261 -11.42 13.86 -16.48
N ASP A 262 -12.31 14.74 -16.92
CA ASP A 262 -11.91 15.94 -17.63
C ASP A 262 -11.17 16.94 -16.71
N ARG A 263 -10.50 17.92 -17.32
CA ARG A 263 -9.71 18.93 -16.61
C ARG A 263 -10.51 19.69 -15.54
N SER A 264 -11.77 20.03 -15.81
CA SER A 264 -12.61 20.80 -14.87
C SER A 264 -13.00 19.95 -13.66
N THR A 265 -13.28 18.66 -13.88
CA THR A 265 -13.57 17.70 -12.82
C THR A 265 -12.33 17.44 -11.97
N ILE A 266 -11.14 17.24 -12.56
CA ILE A 266 -9.87 17.10 -11.82
C ILE A 266 -9.64 18.32 -10.93
N ARG A 267 -9.74 19.53 -11.50
CA ARG A 267 -9.61 20.79 -10.75
C ARG A 267 -10.56 20.85 -9.56
N SER A 268 -11.83 20.52 -9.78
CA SER A 268 -12.85 20.53 -8.74
C SER A 268 -12.53 19.54 -7.61
N VAL A 269 -12.17 18.30 -7.96
CA VAL A 269 -11.75 17.26 -7.00
C VAL A 269 -10.58 17.74 -6.14
N LEU A 270 -9.56 18.33 -6.76
CA LEU A 270 -8.38 18.85 -6.06
C LEU A 270 -8.76 19.94 -5.04
N ILE A 271 -9.58 20.92 -5.43
CA ILE A 271 -10.05 21.98 -4.54
C ILE A 271 -10.92 21.41 -3.41
N GLN A 272 -11.85 20.50 -3.72
CA GLN A 272 -12.72 19.86 -2.73
C GLN A 272 -11.93 19.02 -1.71
N THR A 273 -10.85 18.38 -2.14
CA THR A 273 -9.95 17.63 -1.24
C THR A 273 -9.29 18.55 -0.22
N VAL A 274 -8.85 19.75 -0.64
CA VAL A 274 -8.31 20.76 0.27
C VAL A 274 -9.40 21.34 1.18
N CYS A 275 -10.58 21.65 0.64
CA CYS A 275 -11.72 22.12 1.44
C CYS A 275 -12.06 21.12 2.57
N ALA A 276 -12.21 19.83 2.25
CA ALA A 276 -12.52 18.78 3.22
C ALA A 276 -11.45 18.64 4.33
N SER A 277 -10.19 18.93 4.00
CA SER A 277 -9.08 18.87 4.97
C SER A 277 -9.06 20.02 5.98
N LYS A 278 -9.73 21.17 5.67
CA LYS A 278 -9.63 22.44 6.42
C LYS A 278 -8.20 23.00 6.55
N CYS A 279 -7.26 22.48 5.78
CA CYS A 279 -5.86 22.91 5.78
C CYS A 279 -5.74 24.28 5.12
N SER A 280 -5.21 25.28 5.83
CA SER A 280 -4.93 26.61 5.28
C SER A 280 -3.46 26.85 4.93
N GLN A 281 -2.56 25.97 5.40
CA GLN A 281 -1.10 26.06 5.22
C GLN A 281 -0.53 24.66 5.00
N GLY A 282 0.11 24.43 3.85
CA GLY A 282 0.66 23.12 3.50
C GLY A 282 0.80 22.90 2.00
N SER A 283 0.54 21.67 1.56
CA SER A 283 0.57 21.32 0.14
C SER A 283 -0.49 20.31 -0.24
N LEU A 284 -0.96 20.41 -1.47
CA LEU A 284 -1.79 19.42 -2.13
C LEU A 284 -0.91 18.67 -3.14
N ARG A 285 -0.67 17.38 -2.89
CA ARG A 285 0.04 16.49 -3.82
C ARG A 285 -0.94 15.53 -4.46
N TYR A 286 -0.82 15.30 -5.76
CA TYR A 286 -1.79 14.49 -6.50
C TYR A 286 -1.14 13.70 -7.63
N TRP A 287 -1.72 12.55 -7.94
CA TRP A 287 -1.18 11.53 -8.82
C TRP A 287 -2.22 11.05 -9.82
N LEU A 288 -1.77 10.79 -11.05
CA LEU A 288 -2.50 10.00 -12.03
C LEU A 288 -1.73 8.70 -12.28
N SER A 289 -2.42 7.59 -12.17
CA SER A 289 -1.89 6.26 -12.43
C SER A 289 -2.61 5.61 -13.61
N ALA A 290 -1.91 4.72 -14.33
CA ALA A 290 -2.54 3.77 -15.24
C ALA A 290 -3.61 2.90 -14.54
N GLY A 291 -3.49 2.73 -13.22
CA GLY A 291 -4.50 2.16 -12.33
C GLY A 291 -4.30 0.68 -11.99
N PRO A 292 -5.21 0.09 -11.19
CA PRO A 292 -5.17 -1.31 -10.80
C PRO A 292 -5.39 -2.25 -12.00
N GLY A 293 -4.69 -3.38 -11.98
CA GLY A 293 -4.80 -4.38 -13.03
C GLY A 293 -4.20 -5.72 -12.62
N ASP A 294 -3.19 -6.15 -13.36
CA ASP A 294 -2.38 -7.31 -13.01
C ASP A 294 -0.92 -6.89 -12.82
N PHE A 295 -0.09 -7.84 -12.39
CA PHE A 295 1.34 -7.59 -12.19
C PHE A 295 2.16 -7.67 -13.48
N GLN A 296 1.55 -7.63 -14.67
CA GLN A 296 2.29 -7.68 -15.93
C GLN A 296 2.90 -6.30 -16.28
N LEU A 297 3.73 -6.27 -17.31
CA LEU A 297 4.30 -5.02 -17.82
C LEU A 297 3.29 -4.23 -18.66
N SER A 298 2.41 -4.92 -19.38
CA SER A 298 1.40 -4.26 -20.21
C SER A 298 0.33 -3.58 -19.34
N SER A 299 0.04 -2.32 -19.62
CA SER A 299 -1.08 -1.60 -19.00
C SER A 299 -2.44 -1.99 -19.58
N SER A 300 -2.51 -2.97 -20.50
CA SER A 300 -3.79 -3.45 -21.05
C SER A 300 -4.69 -4.14 -20.01
N GLY A 301 -4.10 -4.65 -18.93
CA GLY A 301 -4.84 -5.15 -17.76
C GLY A 301 -5.42 -4.03 -16.88
N CYS A 302 -4.88 -2.82 -16.97
CA CYS A 302 -5.31 -1.65 -16.19
C CYS A 302 -6.51 -0.99 -16.86
N ARG A 303 -7.72 -1.42 -16.48
CA ARG A 303 -8.95 -0.98 -17.15
C ARG A 303 -9.39 0.43 -16.76
N ASN A 304 -9.01 0.89 -15.57
CA ASN A 304 -9.45 2.15 -14.99
C ASN A 304 -8.25 2.92 -14.46
N PRO A 305 -7.82 4.01 -15.13
CA PRO A 305 -6.85 4.94 -14.58
C PRO A 305 -7.33 5.51 -13.26
N ALA A 306 -6.39 5.83 -12.37
CA ALA A 306 -6.72 6.29 -11.03
C ALA A 306 -6.18 7.69 -10.77
N LEU A 307 -7.01 8.54 -10.16
CA LEU A 307 -6.64 9.85 -9.63
C LEU A 307 -6.59 9.75 -8.10
N TYR A 308 -5.47 10.16 -7.52
CA TYR A 308 -5.28 10.28 -6.09
C TYR A 308 -4.85 11.70 -5.74
N ALA A 309 -5.27 12.20 -4.58
CA ALA A 309 -4.79 13.49 -4.05
C ALA A 309 -4.68 13.42 -2.54
N VAL A 310 -3.63 13.99 -1.97
CA VAL A 310 -3.35 14.02 -0.52
C VAL A 310 -3.04 15.45 -0.11
N VAL A 311 -3.68 15.89 0.97
CA VAL A 311 -3.37 17.16 1.63
C VAL A 311 -2.41 16.91 2.77
N ILE A 312 -1.29 17.62 2.73
CA ILE A 312 -0.19 17.50 3.68
C ILE A 312 -0.09 18.85 4.40
N GLU A 313 -0.36 18.85 5.69
CA GLU A 313 -0.15 20.03 6.54
C GLU A 313 1.36 20.27 6.69
N SER A 314 1.75 21.52 6.57
CA SER A 314 3.13 21.94 6.83
C SER A 314 3.13 23.29 7.52
N PRO A 315 3.99 23.50 8.54
CA PRO A 315 4.15 24.81 9.14
C PRO A 315 4.65 25.82 8.10
N SER A 316 4.61 27.10 8.46
CA SER A 316 5.16 28.19 7.63
C SER A 316 6.59 27.85 7.19
N LEU A 317 6.87 28.08 5.90
CA LEU A 317 8.22 27.91 5.33
C LEU A 317 9.22 28.77 6.12
N PRO A 318 10.29 28.18 6.68
CA PRO A 318 11.33 28.96 7.34
C PRO A 318 12.07 29.81 6.31
N GLU A 319 12.68 30.91 6.77
CA GLU A 319 13.60 31.68 5.96
C GLU A 319 14.71 30.77 5.41
N PRO A 320 15.08 30.91 4.12
CA PRO A 320 15.98 29.99 3.48
C PRO A 320 17.42 30.27 3.91
N SER A 321 18.02 29.34 4.64
CA SER A 321 19.45 29.40 4.91
C SER A 321 20.28 28.96 3.71
N GLY A 322 21.49 29.51 3.57
CA GLY A 322 22.49 29.09 2.60
C GLY A 322 22.82 27.59 2.74
N CYS A 323 23.04 26.92 1.60
CA CYS A 323 23.38 25.50 1.59
C CYS A 323 24.55 25.15 0.68
N LYS A 324 25.18 24.00 0.98
CA LYS A 324 26.13 23.33 0.11
C LYS A 324 25.39 22.41 -0.86
N VAL A 325 25.82 22.31 -2.10
CA VAL A 325 25.35 21.30 -3.06
C VAL A 325 26.53 20.50 -3.63
N ILE A 326 26.24 19.31 -4.14
CA ILE A 326 27.26 18.34 -4.60
C ILE A 326 27.00 18.00 -6.06
N THR A 327 28.02 17.89 -6.90
CA THR A 327 27.87 17.33 -8.25
C THR A 327 27.57 15.83 -8.12
N SER A 328 26.41 15.40 -8.62
CA SER A 328 25.95 14.03 -8.46
C SER A 328 26.62 13.08 -9.45
N SER A 329 27.06 11.91 -8.99
CA SER A 329 27.52 10.83 -9.86
C SER A 329 26.38 9.94 -10.37
N ILE A 330 25.20 10.05 -9.75
CA ILE A 330 23.98 9.36 -10.19
C ILE A 330 23.54 9.95 -11.54
N PRO A 331 23.30 9.13 -12.58
CA PRO A 331 22.90 9.63 -13.88
C PRO A 331 21.52 10.29 -13.82
N VAL A 332 21.39 11.43 -14.50
CA VAL A 332 20.10 12.09 -14.71
C VAL A 332 19.19 11.20 -15.54
N LYS A 333 17.88 11.39 -15.40
CA LYS A 333 16.89 10.76 -16.29
C LYS A 333 17.13 11.23 -17.72
N SER A 334 16.89 10.36 -18.70
CA SER A 334 16.90 10.80 -20.11
C SER A 334 15.87 11.94 -20.30
N PRO A 335 16.08 12.86 -21.26
CA PRO A 335 15.26 14.06 -21.40
C PRO A 335 13.75 13.79 -21.44
N GLN A 336 13.32 12.72 -22.11
CA GLN A 336 11.90 12.32 -22.17
C GLN A 336 11.28 12.08 -20.78
N PHE A 337 12.02 11.48 -19.85
CA PHE A 337 11.56 11.23 -18.49
C PHE A 337 11.88 12.40 -17.53
N ALA A 338 12.87 13.24 -17.85
CA ALA A 338 13.22 14.39 -17.02
C ALA A 338 12.18 15.52 -17.13
N VAL A 339 11.71 15.83 -18.35
CA VAL A 339 10.72 16.90 -18.57
C VAL A 339 9.31 16.52 -18.07
N MET A 340 9.07 15.24 -17.80
CA MET A 340 7.81 14.69 -17.31
C MET A 340 7.84 14.53 -15.79
N LYS A 341 6.85 15.08 -15.07
CA LYS A 341 6.77 14.89 -13.61
C LYS A 341 6.17 13.52 -13.27
N ASN A 342 6.99 12.49 -13.33
CA ASN A 342 6.62 11.08 -13.18
C ASN A 342 7.05 10.47 -11.83
N VAL A 343 6.52 9.31 -11.46
CA VAL A 343 6.83 8.67 -10.16
C VAL A 343 8.13 7.85 -10.12
N ASN A 344 8.90 7.79 -11.22
CA ASN A 344 10.18 7.05 -11.24
C ASN A 344 11.28 7.86 -10.54
N TYR A 345 11.20 7.92 -9.21
CA TYR A 345 11.99 8.82 -8.35
C TYR A 345 13.21 8.16 -7.70
N LEU A 346 13.54 6.92 -8.05
CA LEU A 346 14.75 6.27 -7.54
C LEU A 346 16.03 7.08 -7.85
N PRO A 347 16.25 7.59 -9.08
CA PRO A 347 17.40 8.47 -9.34
C PRO A 347 17.39 9.71 -8.44
N ASN A 348 16.23 10.37 -8.29
CA ASN A 348 16.08 11.55 -7.44
C ASN A 348 16.45 11.26 -5.98
N ALA A 349 15.99 10.12 -5.44
CA ALA A 349 16.29 9.69 -4.09
C ALA A 349 17.79 9.42 -3.89
N LEU A 350 18.44 8.74 -4.84
CA LEU A 350 19.88 8.46 -4.79
C LEU A 350 20.71 9.75 -4.87
N THR A 351 20.35 10.69 -5.74
CA THR A 351 21.00 12.01 -5.84
C THR A 351 20.83 12.85 -4.57
N LYS A 352 19.66 12.79 -3.93
CA LYS A 352 19.43 13.43 -2.64
C LYS A 352 20.33 12.83 -1.56
N LEU A 353 20.36 11.49 -1.48
CA LEU A 353 21.19 10.74 -0.53
C LEU A 353 22.68 11.03 -0.73
N GLU A 354 23.18 10.96 -1.96
CA GLU A 354 24.59 11.26 -2.28
C GLU A 354 24.97 12.69 -1.87
N GLY A 355 24.08 13.65 -2.10
CA GLY A 355 24.28 15.02 -1.63
C GLY A 355 24.45 15.10 -0.12
N GLU A 356 23.57 14.44 0.63
CA GLU A 356 23.59 14.41 2.11
C GLU A 356 24.84 13.70 2.65
N GLU A 357 25.22 12.56 2.07
CA GLU A 357 26.42 11.79 2.45
C GLU A 357 27.72 12.59 2.27
N ASN A 358 27.74 13.53 1.32
CA ASN A 358 28.88 14.41 1.05
C ASN A 358 28.74 15.80 1.73
N GLY A 359 27.86 15.91 2.72
CA GLY A 359 27.67 17.10 3.56
C GLY A 359 26.94 18.26 2.85
N GLY A 360 26.31 17.99 1.71
CA GLY A 360 25.45 18.93 0.99
C GLY A 360 23.97 18.75 1.32
N PHE A 361 23.16 19.69 0.84
CA PHE A 361 21.71 19.63 0.91
C PHE A 361 21.12 18.71 -0.16
N THR A 362 21.72 18.62 -1.35
CA THR A 362 21.32 17.73 -2.44
C THR A 362 22.46 17.59 -3.45
N GLY A 363 22.40 16.54 -4.28
CA GLY A 363 23.13 16.49 -5.54
C GLY A 363 22.54 17.40 -6.62
N ILE A 364 23.39 17.88 -7.53
CA ILE A 364 23.10 18.59 -8.78
C ILE A 364 23.47 17.66 -9.93
N TRP A 365 22.52 17.41 -10.81
CA TRP A 365 22.76 16.63 -12.01
C TRP A 365 23.42 17.43 -13.11
N LEU A 366 24.18 16.69 -13.92
CA LEU A 366 24.63 17.12 -15.23
C LEU A 366 23.87 16.33 -16.30
N ASP A 367 23.65 16.96 -17.45
CA ASP A 367 23.09 16.28 -18.61
C ASP A 367 24.14 15.38 -19.31
N ASP A 368 23.71 14.70 -20.36
CA ASP A 368 24.54 13.79 -21.15
C ASP A 368 25.70 14.49 -21.89
N GLU A 369 25.66 15.81 -21.99
CA GLU A 369 26.70 16.66 -22.60
C GLU A 369 27.59 17.33 -21.53
N GLY A 370 27.34 17.09 -20.24
CA GLY A 370 28.10 17.65 -19.12
C GLY A 370 27.68 19.06 -18.71
N PHE A 371 26.56 19.58 -19.22
CA PHE A 371 25.99 20.85 -18.77
C PHE A 371 25.15 20.65 -17.52
N VAL A 372 24.97 21.72 -16.74
CA VAL A 372 24.16 21.69 -15.53
C VAL A 372 22.69 21.42 -15.90
N ALA A 373 22.09 20.43 -15.24
CA ALA A 373 20.68 20.09 -15.37
C ALA A 373 19.86 20.68 -14.20
N GLU A 374 19.50 19.86 -13.21
CA GLU A 374 18.69 20.26 -12.06
C GLU A 374 19.12 19.52 -10.78
N GLY A 375 18.60 19.92 -9.63
CA GLY A 375 18.75 19.17 -8.38
C GLY A 375 17.78 17.99 -8.29
N SER A 376 17.87 17.22 -7.21
CA SER A 376 17.04 16.01 -7.00
C SER A 376 15.52 16.24 -7.07
N ASN A 377 15.01 17.43 -6.79
CA ASN A 377 13.59 17.77 -6.96
C ASN A 377 13.34 19.27 -7.17
N MET A 378 14.35 20.00 -7.62
CA MET A 378 14.41 21.46 -7.70
C MET A 378 15.18 21.88 -8.94
N ASN A 379 14.77 22.96 -9.60
CA ASN A 379 15.60 23.59 -10.63
C ASN A 379 16.77 24.35 -9.98
N VAL A 380 17.76 24.72 -10.78
CA VAL A 380 18.88 25.56 -10.37
C VAL A 380 18.83 26.90 -11.12
N GLY A 381 19.25 27.97 -10.46
CA GLY A 381 19.43 29.29 -11.06
C GLY A 381 20.75 29.90 -10.62
N PHE A 382 21.28 30.79 -11.47
CA PHE A 382 22.56 31.45 -11.29
C PHE A 382 22.42 32.95 -11.54
N VAL A 383 23.12 33.77 -10.78
CA VAL A 383 23.32 35.19 -11.12
C VAL A 383 24.75 35.32 -11.62
N THR A 384 24.92 35.73 -12.88
CA THR A 384 26.24 35.90 -13.47
C THR A 384 26.94 37.15 -12.91
N LEU A 385 28.26 37.25 -13.12
CA LEU A 385 29.03 38.46 -12.76
C LEU A 385 28.50 39.73 -13.45
N ASN A 386 27.84 39.60 -14.60
CA ASN A 386 27.18 40.70 -15.31
C ASN A 386 25.76 40.98 -14.79
N LYS A 387 25.37 40.42 -13.64
CA LYS A 387 24.03 40.53 -13.03
C LYS A 387 22.89 39.99 -13.89
N GLU A 388 23.15 38.97 -14.70
CA GLU A 388 22.09 38.28 -15.45
C GLU A 388 21.58 37.07 -14.64
N LEU A 389 20.25 36.91 -14.53
CA LEU A 389 19.66 35.68 -13.98
C LEU A 389 19.59 34.61 -15.08
N LEU A 390 20.31 33.51 -14.85
CA LEU A 390 20.48 32.43 -15.81
C LEU A 390 19.95 31.11 -15.23
N MET A 391 19.14 30.39 -16.00
CA MET A 391 18.73 29.01 -15.69
C MET A 391 19.06 28.05 -16.84
N PRO A 392 19.34 26.77 -16.56
CA PRO A 392 19.41 25.76 -17.62
C PRO A 392 18.12 25.68 -18.44
N ARG A 393 18.22 25.15 -19.67
CA ARG A 393 17.07 24.99 -20.56
C ARG A 393 16.11 23.91 -20.06
N PHE A 394 14.81 24.15 -20.23
CA PHE A 394 13.73 23.24 -19.80
C PHE A 394 13.44 22.09 -20.77
N ASP A 395 14.31 21.85 -21.76
CA ASP A 395 14.19 20.74 -22.72
C ASP A 395 14.80 19.42 -22.22
N LYS A 396 15.67 19.49 -21.21
CA LYS A 396 16.28 18.32 -20.56
C LYS A 396 16.01 18.19 -19.06
N ILE A 397 15.23 19.10 -18.49
CA ILE A 397 14.90 19.13 -17.05
C ILE A 397 13.42 19.40 -16.84
N LEU A 398 12.93 19.27 -15.61
CA LEU A 398 11.54 19.56 -15.33
C LEU A 398 11.24 21.05 -15.58
N SER A 399 10.18 21.32 -16.35
CA SER A 399 9.63 22.66 -16.53
C SER A 399 8.93 23.14 -15.24
N GLY A 400 9.72 23.59 -14.26
CA GLY A 400 9.28 23.98 -12.93
C GLY A 400 8.31 25.16 -12.93
N CYS A 401 7.10 25.01 -12.37
CA CYS A 401 6.17 26.13 -12.18
C CYS A 401 6.82 27.24 -11.33
N THR A 402 7.38 26.88 -10.17
CA THR A 402 8.12 27.81 -9.31
C THR A 402 9.27 28.49 -10.04
N ALA A 403 10.06 27.77 -10.85
CA ALA A 403 11.15 28.36 -11.63
C ALA A 403 10.64 29.38 -12.67
N LYS A 404 9.59 29.03 -13.42
CA LYS A 404 8.94 29.96 -14.36
C LYS A 404 8.38 31.20 -13.66
N ARG A 405 7.79 31.02 -12.47
CA ARG A 405 7.23 32.12 -11.70
C ARG A 405 8.32 33.03 -11.15
N VAL A 406 9.44 32.47 -10.67
CA VAL A 406 10.64 33.23 -10.30
C VAL A 406 11.18 34.04 -11.47
N LEU A 407 11.29 33.45 -12.67
CA LEU A 407 11.71 34.19 -13.88
C LEU A 407 10.75 35.36 -14.18
N ALA A 408 9.44 35.15 -14.08
CA ALA A 408 8.45 36.20 -14.29
C ALA A 408 8.52 37.31 -13.23
N LEU A 409 8.80 36.97 -11.97
CA LEU A 409 8.97 37.96 -10.88
C LEU A 409 10.31 38.70 -10.98
N ALA A 410 11.35 38.05 -11.52
CA ALA A 410 12.67 38.63 -11.71
C ALA A 410 12.67 39.80 -12.72
N GLU A 411 11.66 39.91 -13.60
CA GLU A 411 11.52 41.07 -14.49
C GLU A 411 11.46 42.39 -13.70
N GLN A 412 10.89 42.39 -12.48
CA GLN A 412 10.88 43.56 -11.60
C GLN A 412 12.30 43.98 -11.16
N LEU A 413 13.21 43.00 -11.04
CA LEU A 413 14.61 43.23 -10.70
C LEU A 413 15.40 43.74 -11.91
N VAL A 414 14.96 43.41 -13.13
CA VAL A 414 15.52 44.01 -14.34
C VAL A 414 15.08 45.47 -14.46
N GLU A 415 13.79 45.75 -14.25
CA GLU A 415 13.23 47.10 -14.30
C GLU A 415 13.85 48.06 -13.27
N ASN A 416 14.16 47.57 -12.07
CA ASN A 416 14.79 48.38 -11.02
C ASN A 416 16.33 48.42 -11.08
N GLY A 417 16.94 47.73 -12.05
CA GLY A 417 18.39 47.72 -12.29
C GLY A 417 19.21 46.81 -11.38
N MET A 418 18.58 45.96 -10.56
CA MET A 418 19.29 44.94 -9.78
C MET A 418 19.82 43.78 -10.65
N LEU A 419 19.10 43.46 -11.73
CA LEU A 419 19.52 42.52 -12.77
C LEU A 419 19.69 43.24 -14.11
N SER A 420 20.62 42.77 -14.93
CA SER A 420 20.84 43.26 -16.30
C SER A 420 19.98 42.54 -17.35
N GLY A 421 19.46 41.35 -17.01
CA GLY A 421 18.63 40.54 -17.89
C GLY A 421 18.34 39.16 -17.32
N ILE A 422 17.53 38.40 -18.07
CA ILE A 422 17.11 37.04 -17.73
C ILE A 422 17.31 36.17 -18.96
N SER A 423 17.92 34.99 -18.81
CA SER A 423 18.06 34.04 -19.92
C SER A 423 17.99 32.58 -19.51
N SER A 424 17.75 31.73 -20.50
CA SER A 424 17.79 30.28 -20.36
C SER A 424 18.63 29.65 -21.47
N ARG A 425 19.75 29.04 -21.09
CA ARG A 425 20.71 28.39 -21.99
C ARG A 425 21.49 27.31 -21.25
N ASN A 426 22.30 26.56 -21.98
CA ASN A 426 23.22 25.62 -21.37
C ASN A 426 24.22 26.38 -20.48
N VAL A 427 24.43 25.85 -19.28
CA VAL A 427 25.35 26.38 -18.28
C VAL A 427 26.42 25.32 -18.06
N SER A 428 27.69 25.67 -18.23
CA SER A 428 28.78 24.74 -17.90
C SER A 428 28.96 24.69 -16.38
N VAL A 429 29.50 23.58 -15.84
CA VAL A 429 29.80 23.50 -14.40
C VAL A 429 30.75 24.61 -13.97
N GLN A 430 31.74 24.94 -14.80
CA GLN A 430 32.70 26.01 -14.52
C GLN A 430 31.99 27.36 -14.40
N GLU A 431 31.14 27.71 -15.38
CA GLU A 431 30.37 28.95 -15.36
C GLU A 431 29.42 29.02 -14.15
N GLY A 432 28.75 27.92 -13.81
CA GLY A 432 27.88 27.86 -12.64
C GLY A 432 28.63 28.05 -11.32
N LYS A 433 29.86 27.54 -11.22
CA LYS A 433 30.73 27.71 -10.05
C LYS A 433 31.39 29.09 -9.96
N GLU A 434 31.54 29.79 -11.09
CA GLU A 434 32.04 31.17 -11.18
C GLU A 434 30.93 32.23 -11.06
N ALA A 435 29.68 31.81 -10.91
CA ALA A 435 28.54 32.71 -10.72
C ALA A 435 28.68 33.54 -9.43
N ASP A 436 28.09 34.73 -9.45
CA ASP A 436 28.02 35.63 -8.29
C ASP A 436 27.04 35.11 -7.23
N GLU A 437 25.95 34.48 -7.67
CA GLU A 437 25.01 33.76 -6.81
C GLU A 437 24.54 32.47 -7.47
N MET A 438 24.17 31.47 -6.65
CA MET A 438 23.49 30.25 -7.08
C MET A 438 22.31 29.99 -6.16
N MET A 439 21.23 29.40 -6.69
CA MET A 439 20.03 29.09 -5.92
C MET A 439 19.34 27.81 -6.39
N LEU A 440 18.69 27.11 -5.46
CA LEU A 440 17.76 26.02 -5.73
C LEU A 440 16.34 26.57 -5.77
N ILE A 441 15.52 26.10 -6.72
CA ILE A 441 14.17 26.61 -6.92
C ILE A 441 13.17 25.47 -7.00
N GLY A 442 12.16 25.46 -6.12
CA GLY A 442 11.13 24.42 -6.12
C GLY A 442 10.01 24.64 -5.11
N SER A 443 8.84 24.07 -5.35
CA SER A 443 7.62 24.38 -4.59
C SER A 443 7.69 24.09 -3.08
N GLY A 444 8.62 23.23 -2.64
CA GLY A 444 8.81 22.92 -1.22
C GLY A 444 9.84 23.81 -0.50
N ILE A 445 10.65 24.58 -1.24
CA ILE A 445 11.70 25.45 -0.68
C ILE A 445 11.65 26.90 -1.21
N LEU A 446 10.78 27.15 -2.20
CA LEU A 446 10.71 28.36 -3.01
C LEU A 446 12.04 28.68 -3.69
N VAL A 447 12.84 29.59 -3.10
CA VAL A 447 14.18 29.95 -3.54
C VAL A 447 15.12 29.75 -2.35
N LYS A 448 16.14 28.90 -2.50
CA LYS A 448 17.13 28.60 -1.46
C LYS A 448 18.53 28.96 -1.94
N PRO A 449 19.25 29.89 -1.28
CA PRO A 449 20.61 30.23 -1.66
C PRO A 449 21.57 29.04 -1.55
N VAL A 450 22.49 28.94 -2.51
CA VAL A 450 23.60 27.99 -2.52
C VAL A 450 24.88 28.77 -2.35
N VAL A 451 25.59 28.51 -1.25
CA VAL A 451 26.81 29.22 -0.87
C VAL A 451 28.08 28.45 -1.26
N GLN A 452 27.95 27.15 -1.48
CA GLN A 452 29.06 26.26 -1.82
C GLN A 452 28.60 25.17 -2.79
N TRP A 453 29.39 24.91 -3.82
CA TRP A 453 29.21 23.77 -4.72
C TRP A 453 30.49 22.93 -4.76
N ASP A 454 30.39 21.69 -4.30
CA ASP A 454 31.52 20.80 -4.05
C ASP A 454 32.49 21.47 -3.07
N ASP A 455 33.74 21.71 -3.47
CA ASP A 455 34.77 22.34 -2.66
C ASP A 455 34.93 23.84 -2.96
N GLN A 456 34.08 24.42 -3.81
CA GLN A 456 34.17 25.82 -4.24
C GLN A 456 33.03 26.67 -3.64
N MET A 457 33.40 27.82 -3.08
CA MET A 457 32.42 28.83 -2.65
C MET A 457 31.82 29.54 -3.86
N ILE A 458 30.53 29.82 -3.81
CA ILE A 458 29.82 30.62 -4.82
C ILE A 458 29.88 32.09 -4.39
N GLY A 459 30.26 32.99 -5.29
CA GLY A 459 30.40 34.42 -4.98
C GLY A 459 31.31 34.67 -3.77
N SER A 460 30.81 35.42 -2.78
CA SER A 460 31.52 35.67 -1.51
C SER A 460 31.44 34.51 -0.51
N GLY A 461 30.60 33.51 -0.78
CA GLY A 461 30.23 32.46 0.16
C GLY A 461 29.12 32.84 1.16
N ASP A 462 28.55 34.03 1.02
CA ASP A 462 27.37 34.47 1.77
C ASP A 462 26.08 34.19 0.98
N GLU A 463 24.93 34.29 1.66
CA GLU A 463 23.63 34.24 1.00
C GLU A 463 23.44 35.44 0.06
N GLY A 464 23.21 35.15 -1.22
CA GLY A 464 23.11 36.18 -2.25
C GLY A 464 21.87 37.10 -2.12
N PRO A 465 22.02 38.42 -2.29
CA PRO A 465 20.91 39.38 -2.16
C PRO A 465 19.81 39.17 -3.22
N ILE A 466 20.14 38.72 -4.43
CA ILE A 466 19.14 38.44 -5.46
C ILE A 466 18.32 37.20 -5.06
N ALA A 467 18.98 36.13 -4.61
CA ALA A 467 18.29 34.93 -4.14
C ALA A 467 17.31 35.23 -2.99
N GLN A 468 17.73 36.02 -2.00
CA GLN A 468 16.86 36.47 -0.89
C GLN A 468 15.70 37.35 -1.39
N THR A 469 15.97 38.29 -2.29
CA THR A 469 14.92 39.14 -2.87
C THR A 469 13.89 38.31 -3.63
N LEU A 470 14.33 37.36 -4.46
CA LEU A 470 13.43 36.47 -5.20
C LEU A 470 12.62 35.57 -4.28
N PHE A 471 13.19 35.08 -3.16
CA PHE A 471 12.46 34.36 -2.13
C PHE A 471 11.32 35.20 -1.55
N HIS A 472 11.60 36.44 -1.15
CA HIS A 472 10.57 37.32 -0.60
C HIS A 472 9.51 37.70 -1.63
N LEU A 473 9.89 37.93 -2.90
CA LEU A 473 8.94 38.23 -3.96
C LEU A 473 7.96 37.08 -4.22
N ILE A 474 8.45 35.83 -4.31
CA ILE A 474 7.54 34.70 -4.53
C ILE A 474 6.70 34.41 -3.28
N LEU A 475 7.26 34.58 -2.08
CA LEU A 475 6.49 34.44 -0.84
C LEU A 475 5.36 35.47 -0.76
N GLU A 476 5.63 36.72 -1.12
CA GLU A 476 4.62 37.77 -1.20
C GLU A 476 3.59 37.48 -2.29
N ASP A 477 4.03 37.05 -3.47
CA ASP A 477 3.12 36.67 -4.57
C ASP A 477 2.18 35.52 -4.19
N MET A 478 2.63 34.58 -3.37
CA MET A 478 1.77 33.53 -2.82
C MET A 478 0.76 34.04 -1.78
N ARG A 479 1.09 35.12 -1.03
CA ARG A 479 0.22 35.73 0.02
C ARG A 479 -0.75 36.77 -0.52
N SER A 480 -0.35 37.56 -1.50
CA SER A 480 -1.06 38.74 -1.98
C SER A 480 -1.16 38.84 -3.50
N GLY A 481 -0.61 37.87 -4.23
CA GLY A 481 -0.67 37.84 -5.70
C GLY A 481 -2.08 37.80 -6.27
N PRO A 482 -2.23 38.06 -7.58
CA PRO A 482 -3.52 38.18 -8.23
C PRO A 482 -4.28 36.84 -8.29
N PRO A 483 -5.61 36.86 -8.54
CA PRO A 483 -6.42 35.64 -8.69
C PRO A 483 -5.96 34.67 -9.80
N SER A 484 -5.13 35.15 -10.74
CA SER A 484 -4.55 34.31 -11.80
C SER A 484 -3.49 33.31 -11.30
N VAL A 485 -2.93 33.54 -10.11
CA VAL A 485 -1.93 32.66 -9.48
C VAL A 485 -2.40 32.11 -8.13
N ARG A 486 -3.55 32.57 -7.62
CA ARG A 486 -4.11 32.13 -6.33
C ARG A 486 -5.57 31.77 -6.48
N ILE A 487 -5.89 30.50 -6.24
CA ILE A 487 -7.27 30.02 -6.25
C ILE A 487 -7.77 29.91 -4.81
N PRO A 488 -8.81 30.65 -4.41
CA PRO A 488 -9.37 30.53 -3.07
C PRO A 488 -10.02 29.16 -2.87
N VAL A 489 -9.78 28.54 -1.71
CA VAL A 489 -10.45 27.32 -1.30
C VAL A 489 -11.76 27.68 -0.57
N PRO A 490 -12.92 27.15 -0.98
CA PRO A 490 -14.19 27.42 -0.33
C PRO A 490 -14.38 26.51 0.90
N TYR A 491 -13.75 26.85 2.03
CA TYR A 491 -13.83 26.07 3.28
C TYR A 491 -15.22 25.94 3.87
#